data_AF-A0A0B3W086-F1
#
_entry.id   AF-A0A0B3W086-F1
#
_cell.length_a   1.000
_cell.length_b   1.000
_cell.length_c   1.000
_cell.angle_alpha   90.00
_cell.angle_beta   90.00
_cell.angle_gamma   90.00
#
_symmetry.space_group_name_H-M   'P 1'
#
loop_
_entity.id
_entity.type
_entity.pdbx_description
1 polymer ?
#
loop_
_entity_poly.entity_id
_entity_poly.type
_entity_poly.pdbx_seq_one_letter_code
_entity_poly.pdbx_strand_id
1 'polypeptide(L)'
;MSNNGWMVSRPCQNNEAHHCPGHKPEPKPCQKEDDCCCKKDMLKALELLFNEKIKEYVCFHKFSFIGRKYLVGTFLEKDEIGHDNTAAPWAKLKSIDPCQSDYINILANGFYYPIPTTVYHKYNYFVPYPVDKVSLCDLEAIQFEYYPCVGGWSFKERLTSLLDKKHPFMCCKDDDCCCGDTTFRNLSFSTNNVNLTAGWLALKNAEVLGRVGNVLVLSDTSSNKISFVCLESIGFYGSYYGFGGAYDTFDEPVTPDEPATLDEPNIE
;
A
#
# COMPACT_ATOMS: atom_id res chain seq x y z
N MET A 1 -45.41 8.82 35.21
CA MET A 1 -44.58 9.89 34.64
C MET A 1 -43.53 9.24 33.76
N SER A 2 -43.70 9.31 32.44
CA SER A 2 -42.69 8.87 31.47
C SER A 2 -42.90 9.63 30.16
N ASN A 3 -41.80 10.02 29.54
CA ASN A 3 -41.64 11.17 28.65
C ASN A 3 -42.17 10.95 27.22
N ASN A 4 -42.91 11.94 26.73
CA ASN A 4 -43.01 12.25 25.30
C ASN A 4 -42.01 13.38 25.00
N GLY A 5 -41.24 13.24 23.92
CA GLY A 5 -40.35 14.32 23.48
C GLY A 5 -39.61 13.99 22.19
N TRP A 6 -40.32 14.03 21.08
CA TRP A 6 -39.71 14.23 19.76
C TRP A 6 -38.94 15.56 19.76
N MET A 7 -37.66 15.54 19.39
CA MET A 7 -37.00 16.72 18.83
C MET A 7 -36.16 16.32 17.61
N VAL A 8 -36.62 16.84 16.48
CA VAL A 8 -36.00 16.85 15.16
C VAL A 8 -34.83 17.83 15.19
N SER A 9 -33.62 17.38 14.93
CA SER A 9 -32.45 18.26 14.78
C SER A 9 -32.58 19.08 13.51
N ARG A 10 -32.61 20.42 13.65
CA ARG A 10 -32.62 21.37 12.53
C ARG A 10 -31.26 21.40 11.80
N PRO A 11 -31.24 21.80 10.51
CA PRO A 11 -30.01 21.89 9.73
C PRO A 11 -29.17 23.10 10.17
N CYS A 12 -27.84 22.94 10.19
CA CYS A 12 -26.90 24.02 10.48
C CYS A 12 -27.00 25.11 9.40
N GLN A 13 -27.46 26.31 9.77
CA GLN A 13 -27.29 27.53 8.99
C GLN A 13 -26.09 28.31 9.53
N ASN A 14 -25.19 28.70 8.62
CA ASN A 14 -24.06 29.57 8.92
C ASN A 14 -24.53 31.03 9.14
N ASN A 15 -23.77 31.73 10.00
CA ASN A 15 -23.74 33.16 10.29
C ASN A 15 -24.57 33.62 11.50
N GLU A 16 -23.87 33.83 12.63
CA GLU A 16 -24.05 35.03 13.46
C GLU A 16 -22.84 35.21 14.40
N ALA A 17 -22.23 36.39 14.33
CA ALA A 17 -21.10 36.78 15.17
C ALA A 17 -21.63 37.33 16.50
N HIS A 18 -21.45 36.58 17.59
CA HIS A 18 -21.70 37.08 18.94
C HIS A 18 -20.38 37.25 19.71
N HIS A 19 -20.05 38.51 20.00
CA HIS A 19 -19.02 38.91 20.96
C HIS A 19 -19.43 38.45 22.38
N CYS A 20 -18.60 37.64 23.03
CA CYS A 20 -18.63 37.45 24.49
C CYS A 20 -17.31 37.99 25.08
N PRO A 21 -17.35 38.89 26.08
CA PRO A 21 -16.14 39.46 26.66
C PRO A 21 -15.52 38.52 27.70
N GLY A 22 -14.20 38.38 27.64
CA GLY A 22 -13.39 38.07 28.82
C GLY A 22 -13.40 36.64 29.34
N HIS A 23 -13.08 35.65 28.51
CA HIS A 23 -12.35 34.47 28.96
C HIS A 23 -11.40 34.05 27.85
N LYS A 24 -10.09 34.13 28.10
CA LYS A 24 -9.09 33.49 27.25
C LYS A 24 -9.45 31.99 27.25
N PRO A 25 -9.79 31.37 26.11
CA PRO A 25 -9.84 29.92 26.07
C PRO A 25 -8.39 29.49 26.33
N GLU A 26 -8.15 28.76 27.42
CA GLU A 26 -6.98 27.90 27.43
C GLU A 26 -7.00 27.09 26.14
N PRO A 27 -5.88 26.97 25.41
CA PRO A 27 -5.83 26.11 24.26
C PRO A 27 -6.26 24.74 24.75
N LYS A 28 -7.46 24.30 24.34
CA LYS A 28 -7.86 22.91 24.50
C LYS A 28 -6.70 22.12 23.90
N PRO A 29 -6.07 21.20 24.66
CA PRO A 29 -5.14 20.28 24.03
C PRO A 29 -5.92 19.65 22.89
N CYS A 30 -5.46 19.86 21.65
CA CYS A 30 -6.03 19.20 20.49
C CYS A 30 -6.08 17.72 20.88
N GLN A 31 -7.30 17.17 20.99
CA GLN A 31 -7.44 15.75 21.22
C GLN A 31 -6.71 15.08 20.07
N LYS A 32 -5.75 14.20 20.37
CA LYS A 32 -5.08 13.40 19.37
C LYS A 32 -6.15 12.59 18.66
N GLU A 33 -6.56 13.03 17.48
CA GLU A 33 -7.09 12.10 16.50
C GLU A 33 -5.90 11.22 16.14
N ASP A 34 -5.97 9.93 16.48
CA ASP A 34 -5.01 8.92 16.04
C ASP A 34 -5.12 8.75 14.52
N ASP A 35 -4.79 9.80 13.76
CA ASP A 35 -4.84 9.81 12.30
C ASP A 35 -3.61 9.03 11.82
N CYS A 36 -3.86 7.81 11.36
CA CYS A 36 -2.82 6.99 10.77
C CYS A 36 -2.23 7.70 9.53
N CYS A 37 -0.92 7.64 9.43
CA CYS A 37 -0.11 8.57 8.66
C CYS A 37 -0.36 8.59 7.16
N CYS A 38 -0.72 7.45 6.59
CA CYS A 38 -0.96 7.31 5.17
C CYS A 38 -2.42 7.54 4.75
N LYS A 39 -3.39 7.50 5.67
CA LYS A 39 -4.83 7.46 5.32
C LYS A 39 -5.26 8.62 4.44
N LYS A 40 -4.92 9.85 4.82
CA LYS A 40 -5.33 11.05 4.07
C LYS A 40 -4.78 11.06 2.65
N ASP A 41 -3.54 10.63 2.46
CA ASP A 41 -2.89 10.64 1.15
C ASP A 41 -3.28 9.41 0.31
N MET A 42 -3.53 8.26 0.93
CA MET A 42 -4.13 7.09 0.27
C MET A 42 -5.53 7.39 -0.23
N LEU A 43 -6.34 8.12 0.56
CA LEU A 43 -7.65 8.60 0.14
C LEU A 43 -7.54 9.46 -1.13
N LYS A 44 -6.66 10.47 -1.12
CA LYS A 44 -6.41 11.32 -2.30
C LYS A 44 -5.93 10.52 -3.51
N ALA A 45 -5.03 9.55 -3.31
CA ALA A 45 -4.53 8.71 -4.39
C ALA A 45 -5.66 7.90 -5.03
N LEU A 46 -6.56 7.34 -4.23
CA LEU A 46 -7.75 6.64 -4.71
C LEU A 46 -8.74 7.59 -5.41
N GLU A 47 -8.90 8.82 -4.93
CA GLU A 47 -9.74 9.84 -5.58
C GLU A 47 -9.25 10.17 -7.00
N LEU A 48 -7.93 10.17 -7.25
CA LEU A 48 -7.38 10.37 -8.60
C LEU A 48 -7.91 9.35 -9.61
N LEU A 49 -8.21 8.12 -9.18
CA LEU A 49 -8.72 7.06 -10.05
C LEU A 49 -10.09 7.41 -10.66
N PHE A 50 -10.81 8.35 -10.06
CA PHE A 50 -12.09 8.84 -10.55
C PHE A 50 -11.94 10.04 -11.50
N ASN A 51 -10.73 10.52 -11.75
CA ASN A 51 -10.46 11.62 -12.67
C ASN A 51 -10.83 11.22 -14.11
N GLU A 52 -11.54 12.09 -14.82
CA GLU A 52 -12.03 11.84 -16.18
C GLU A 52 -10.92 11.46 -17.18
N LYS A 53 -9.68 11.90 -16.94
CA LYS A 53 -8.54 11.57 -17.82
C LYS A 53 -8.11 10.11 -17.73
N ILE A 54 -8.37 9.43 -16.61
CA ILE A 54 -7.87 8.07 -16.37
C ILE A 54 -8.93 7.05 -15.97
N LYS A 55 -10.09 7.50 -15.49
CA LYS A 55 -11.15 6.64 -14.93
C LYS A 55 -11.58 5.51 -15.86
N GLU A 56 -11.63 5.76 -17.16
CA GLU A 56 -12.04 4.76 -18.16
C GLU A 56 -11.06 3.57 -18.25
N TYR A 57 -9.78 3.78 -17.95
CA TYR A 57 -8.76 2.74 -18.01
C TYR A 57 -8.67 1.91 -16.73
N VAL A 58 -9.17 2.41 -15.60
CA VAL A 58 -9.06 1.74 -14.31
C VAL A 58 -10.03 0.56 -14.23
N CYS A 59 -9.49 -0.65 -14.02
CA CYS A 59 -10.29 -1.83 -13.75
C CYS A 59 -10.83 -1.82 -12.32
N PHE A 60 -11.93 -1.08 -12.05
CA PHE A 60 -12.54 -1.00 -10.71
C PHE A 60 -12.94 -2.35 -10.08
N HIS A 61 -12.95 -3.44 -10.85
CA HIS A 61 -13.23 -4.82 -10.41
C HIS A 61 -11.96 -5.70 -10.28
N LYS A 62 -10.77 -5.10 -10.35
CA LYS A 62 -9.46 -5.76 -10.29
C LYS A 62 -8.56 -5.02 -9.33
N PHE A 63 -8.89 -5.09 -8.04
CA PHE A 63 -8.13 -4.51 -6.94
C PHE A 63 -7.62 -5.58 -5.97
N SER A 64 -6.46 -5.28 -5.39
CA SER A 64 -5.83 -5.96 -4.28
C SER A 64 -5.64 -4.96 -3.15
N PHE A 65 -6.12 -5.28 -1.96
CA PHE A 65 -5.95 -4.47 -0.76
C PHE A 65 -5.04 -5.21 0.20
N ILE A 66 -3.85 -4.67 0.43
CA ILE A 66 -2.76 -5.31 1.16
C ILE A 66 -2.66 -4.59 2.50
N GLY A 67 -3.09 -5.27 3.56
CA GLY A 67 -3.02 -4.76 4.92
C GLY A 67 -2.03 -5.51 5.78
N ARG A 68 -1.76 -4.98 6.97
CA ARG A 68 -0.74 -5.52 7.90
C ARG A 68 -0.93 -6.98 8.28
N LYS A 69 -2.16 -7.49 8.23
CA LYS A 69 -2.53 -8.84 8.73
C LYS A 69 -3.29 -9.69 7.71
N TYR A 70 -3.69 -9.10 6.59
CA TYR A 70 -4.62 -9.72 5.65
C TYR A 70 -4.41 -9.20 4.24
N LEU A 71 -4.86 -10.00 3.28
CA LEU A 71 -4.90 -9.65 1.86
C LEU A 71 -6.33 -9.82 1.36
N VAL A 72 -6.90 -8.79 0.75
CA VAL A 72 -8.23 -8.86 0.13
C VAL A 72 -8.09 -8.68 -1.37
N GLY A 73 -8.70 -9.57 -2.15
CA GLY A 73 -8.60 -9.49 -3.61
C GLY A 73 -7.24 -9.87 -4.19
N THR A 74 -6.40 -10.56 -3.42
CA THR A 74 -5.19 -11.26 -3.86
C THR A 74 -4.73 -12.26 -2.80
N PHE A 75 -3.66 -13.01 -3.08
CA PHE A 75 -2.90 -13.84 -2.14
C PHE A 75 -1.41 -13.82 -2.54
N LEU A 76 -0.53 -14.21 -1.61
CA LEU A 76 0.91 -14.27 -1.89
C LEU A 76 1.26 -15.53 -2.68
N GLU A 77 1.95 -15.36 -3.79
CA GLU A 77 2.44 -16.47 -4.61
C GLU A 77 3.83 -16.90 -4.17
N LYS A 78 4.04 -18.21 -4.02
CA LYS A 78 5.35 -18.79 -3.66
C LYS A 78 6.32 -18.81 -4.84
N ASP A 79 5.81 -19.10 -6.03
CA ASP A 79 6.60 -19.27 -7.24
C ASP A 79 6.46 -18.02 -8.11
N GLU A 80 6.98 -16.90 -7.62
CA GLU A 80 6.84 -15.59 -8.26
C GLU A 80 7.55 -15.58 -9.64
N ILE A 81 6.77 -15.75 -10.71
CA ILE A 81 7.26 -15.61 -12.09
C ILE A 81 7.25 -14.13 -12.52
N GLY A 82 6.60 -13.26 -11.74
CA GLY A 82 6.40 -11.84 -12.03
C GLY A 82 7.42 -10.88 -11.40
N HIS A 83 7.07 -9.60 -11.46
CA HIS A 83 7.76 -8.51 -10.79
C HIS A 83 7.12 -8.15 -9.44
N ASP A 84 6.14 -8.91 -8.99
CA ASP A 84 5.59 -8.84 -7.64
C ASP A 84 5.23 -10.21 -7.09
N ASN A 85 4.98 -10.26 -5.79
CA ASN A 85 4.67 -11.48 -5.06
C ASN A 85 3.18 -11.80 -4.94
N THR A 86 2.34 -11.20 -5.78
CA THR A 86 0.88 -11.24 -5.63
C THR A 86 0.21 -11.82 -6.86
N ALA A 87 -0.81 -12.64 -6.60
CA ALA A 87 -1.70 -13.06 -7.66
C ALA A 87 -2.46 -11.86 -8.28
N ALA A 88 -3.01 -12.08 -9.47
CA ALA A 88 -3.81 -11.08 -10.18
C ALA A 88 -4.97 -10.54 -9.30
N PRO A 89 -5.16 -9.21 -9.24
CA PRO A 89 -6.25 -8.58 -8.50
C PRO A 89 -7.65 -9.09 -8.88
N TRP A 90 -8.55 -9.19 -7.90
CA TRP A 90 -9.94 -9.67 -8.15
C TRP A 90 -11.00 -9.12 -7.20
N ALA A 91 -10.66 -8.25 -6.25
CA ALA A 91 -11.66 -7.49 -5.49
C ALA A 91 -12.13 -6.27 -6.29
N LYS A 92 -13.28 -5.71 -5.90
CA LYS A 92 -13.84 -4.50 -6.52
C LYS A 92 -13.78 -3.32 -5.56
N LEU A 93 -13.30 -2.17 -6.03
CA LEU A 93 -13.47 -0.88 -5.37
C LEU A 93 -14.86 -0.33 -5.76
N LYS A 94 -15.77 -0.19 -4.79
CA LYS A 94 -17.14 0.27 -5.04
C LYS A 94 -17.25 1.78 -4.99
N SER A 95 -16.77 2.37 -3.90
CA SER A 95 -16.85 3.82 -3.69
C SER A 95 -15.87 4.24 -2.61
N ILE A 96 -15.50 5.51 -2.69
CA ILE A 96 -14.83 6.24 -1.62
C ILE A 96 -15.89 7.10 -0.96
N ASP A 97 -15.96 7.10 0.37
CA ASP A 97 -16.76 8.08 1.12
C ASP A 97 -15.81 9.19 1.59
N PRO A 98 -15.78 10.35 0.90
CA PRO A 98 -14.85 11.42 1.22
C PRO A 98 -15.25 12.19 2.48
N CYS A 99 -16.46 11.96 3.02
CA CYS A 99 -17.00 12.83 4.04
C CYS A 99 -16.62 12.43 5.47
N GLN A 100 -16.65 11.15 5.87
CA GLN A 100 -16.39 10.76 7.28
C GLN A 100 -16.02 9.28 7.52
N SER A 101 -15.24 8.64 6.64
CA SER A 101 -14.91 7.22 6.85
C SER A 101 -13.42 6.95 6.71
N ASP A 102 -12.83 6.39 7.75
CA ASP A 102 -11.52 5.71 7.71
C ASP A 102 -11.54 4.49 6.77
N TYR A 103 -12.72 4.13 6.27
CA TYR A 103 -12.95 2.96 5.42
C TYR A 103 -13.33 3.33 4.00
N ILE A 104 -12.83 2.54 3.06
CA ILE A 104 -13.31 2.49 1.67
C ILE A 104 -14.29 1.33 1.48
N ASN A 105 -15.28 1.50 0.60
CA ASN A 105 -16.25 0.45 0.30
C ASN A 105 -15.73 -0.43 -0.83
N ILE A 106 -15.67 -1.72 -0.60
CA ILE A 106 -15.19 -2.72 -1.55
C ILE A 106 -16.20 -3.86 -1.72
N LEU A 107 -15.90 -4.82 -2.58
CA LEU A 107 -16.59 -6.10 -2.68
C LEU A 107 -15.57 -7.20 -2.91
N ALA A 108 -15.50 -8.13 -1.97
CA ALA A 108 -14.72 -9.36 -2.07
C ALA A 108 -15.43 -10.50 -1.32
N ASN A 109 -15.24 -11.73 -1.78
CA ASN A 109 -15.85 -12.92 -1.18
C ASN A 109 -15.17 -13.38 0.12
N GLY A 110 -14.04 -12.77 0.48
CA GLY A 110 -13.18 -13.21 1.57
C GLY A 110 -11.83 -12.50 1.57
N PHE A 111 -10.94 -12.98 2.43
CA PHE A 111 -9.57 -12.50 2.55
C PHE A 111 -8.61 -13.67 2.79
N TYR A 112 -7.31 -13.42 2.67
CA TYR A 112 -6.25 -14.38 2.94
C TYR A 112 -5.38 -13.93 4.11
N TYR A 113 -4.90 -14.89 4.88
CA TYR A 113 -3.70 -14.66 5.69
C TYR A 113 -2.48 -14.57 4.78
N PRO A 114 -1.48 -13.71 5.10
CA PRO A 114 -0.33 -13.44 4.24
C PRO A 114 0.71 -14.57 4.33
N ILE A 115 0.33 -15.75 3.85
CA ILE A 115 1.19 -16.93 3.81
C ILE A 115 1.45 -17.25 2.32
N PRO A 116 2.71 -17.15 1.85
CA PRO A 116 3.06 -17.54 0.48
C PRO A 116 2.64 -18.97 0.16
N THR A 117 1.96 -19.12 -0.98
CA THR A 117 1.38 -20.41 -1.38
C THR A 117 1.33 -20.55 -2.90
N THR A 118 1.03 -21.75 -3.37
CA THR A 118 0.81 -21.99 -4.80
C THR A 118 -0.67 -21.80 -5.14
N VAL A 119 -0.97 -21.58 -6.42
CA VAL A 119 -2.36 -21.45 -6.91
C VAL A 119 -3.23 -22.64 -6.50
N TYR A 120 -2.64 -23.83 -6.37
CA TYR A 120 -3.33 -25.07 -5.96
C TYR A 120 -3.67 -25.12 -4.47
N HIS A 121 -2.89 -24.45 -3.61
CA HIS A 121 -3.05 -24.50 -2.15
C HIS A 121 -3.61 -23.21 -1.55
N LYS A 122 -3.90 -22.19 -2.36
CA LYS A 122 -4.42 -20.90 -1.88
C LYS A 122 -5.64 -21.02 -0.98
N TYR A 123 -6.56 -21.96 -1.25
CA TYR A 123 -7.80 -22.11 -0.48
C TYR A 123 -7.57 -22.57 0.97
N ASN A 124 -6.38 -23.10 1.31
CA ASN A 124 -6.04 -23.47 2.69
C ASN A 124 -5.92 -22.24 3.61
N TYR A 125 -5.64 -21.07 3.04
CA TYR A 125 -5.43 -19.82 3.77
C TYR A 125 -6.53 -18.79 3.47
N PHE A 126 -7.53 -19.17 2.68
CA PHE A 126 -8.66 -18.33 2.34
C PHE A 126 -9.71 -18.40 3.44
N VAL A 127 -10.12 -17.24 3.93
CA VAL A 127 -11.22 -17.08 4.87
C VAL A 127 -12.43 -16.54 4.11
N PRO A 128 -13.51 -17.34 3.93
CA PRO A 128 -14.66 -17.00 3.10
C PRO A 128 -15.66 -16.07 3.82
N TYR A 129 -15.16 -15.00 4.43
CA TYR A 129 -15.97 -13.98 5.10
C TYR A 129 -16.05 -12.75 4.20
N PRO A 130 -17.22 -12.46 3.59
CA PRO A 130 -17.37 -11.33 2.68
C PRO A 130 -16.84 -10.04 3.29
N VAL A 131 -16.12 -9.27 2.47
CA VAL A 131 -15.50 -8.00 2.89
C VAL A 131 -16.11 -6.86 2.08
N ASP A 132 -16.84 -5.99 2.77
CA ASP A 132 -17.52 -4.83 2.18
C ASP A 132 -16.79 -3.51 2.46
N LYS A 133 -15.90 -3.49 3.46
CA LYS A 133 -15.17 -2.30 3.90
C LYS A 133 -13.74 -2.64 4.30
N VAL A 134 -12.82 -1.74 4.02
CA VAL A 134 -11.42 -1.85 4.44
C VAL A 134 -10.95 -0.52 5.03
N SER A 135 -10.31 -0.58 6.19
CA SER A 135 -9.71 0.59 6.86
C SER A 135 -8.47 1.04 6.10
N LEU A 136 -8.41 2.32 5.73
CA LEU A 136 -7.24 2.97 5.15
C LEU A 136 -6.05 3.00 6.11
N CYS A 137 -6.28 2.92 7.43
CA CYS A 137 -5.21 2.84 8.43
C CYS A 137 -4.52 1.48 8.50
N ASP A 138 -5.24 0.42 8.13
CA ASP A 138 -4.70 -0.93 8.15
C ASP A 138 -4.05 -1.31 6.83
N LEU A 139 -4.17 -0.47 5.79
CA LEU A 139 -3.58 -0.69 4.47
C LEU A 139 -2.14 -0.20 4.40
N GLU A 140 -1.31 -1.05 3.81
CA GLU A 140 0.09 -0.77 3.52
C GLU A 140 0.30 -0.53 2.03
N ALA A 141 -0.48 -1.22 1.20
CA ALA A 141 -0.51 -1.02 -0.23
C ALA A 141 -1.88 -1.35 -0.86
N ILE A 142 -2.12 -0.78 -2.02
CA ILE A 142 -3.23 -1.12 -2.90
C ILE A 142 -2.66 -1.38 -4.29
N GLN A 143 -3.05 -2.48 -4.92
CA GLN A 143 -2.72 -2.73 -6.32
C GLN A 143 -3.99 -2.80 -7.16
N PHE A 144 -3.90 -2.37 -8.42
CA PHE A 144 -5.00 -2.51 -9.36
C PHE A 144 -4.51 -2.64 -10.79
N GLU A 145 -5.31 -3.31 -11.62
CA GLU A 145 -5.03 -3.42 -13.06
C GLU A 145 -5.61 -2.23 -13.83
N TYR A 146 -4.94 -1.83 -14.91
CA TYR A 146 -5.45 -0.84 -15.89
C TYR A 146 -5.61 -1.42 -17.31
N TYR A 147 -5.28 -2.70 -17.50
CA TYR A 147 -5.41 -3.43 -18.75
C TYR A 147 -5.78 -4.89 -18.42
N PRO A 148 -6.64 -5.57 -19.20
CA PRO A 148 -7.20 -5.17 -20.50
C PRO A 148 -8.56 -4.44 -20.47
N CYS A 149 -9.02 -3.90 -19.32
CA CYS A 149 -10.37 -3.34 -19.22
C CYS A 149 -10.70 -2.31 -20.31
N VAL A 150 -9.79 -1.37 -20.56
CA VAL A 150 -9.80 -0.47 -21.72
C VAL A 150 -8.35 -0.35 -22.20
N GLY A 151 -8.11 -0.34 -23.50
CA GLY A 151 -6.74 -0.33 -24.06
C GLY A 151 -5.85 0.74 -23.41
N GLY A 152 -4.74 0.32 -22.81
CA GLY A 152 -4.04 1.10 -21.77
C GLY A 152 -2.82 1.92 -22.24
N TRP A 153 -2.63 2.11 -23.55
CA TRP A 153 -1.37 2.62 -24.12
C TRP A 153 -0.92 3.99 -23.59
N SER A 154 -1.85 4.84 -23.13
CA SER A 154 -1.54 6.17 -22.56
C SER A 154 -1.87 6.32 -21.07
N PHE A 155 -2.31 5.24 -20.42
CA PHE A 155 -2.78 5.31 -19.04
C PHE A 155 -1.68 5.78 -18.08
N LYS A 156 -0.48 5.19 -18.17
CA LYS A 156 0.65 5.55 -17.28
C LYS A 156 1.02 7.02 -17.42
N GLU A 157 1.13 7.53 -18.65
CA GLU A 157 1.45 8.95 -18.92
C GLU A 157 0.39 9.90 -18.32
N ARG A 158 -0.89 9.56 -18.50
CA ARG A 158 -2.01 10.34 -17.96
C ARG A 158 -2.03 10.32 -16.43
N LEU A 159 -1.82 9.15 -15.83
CA LEU A 159 -1.70 9.02 -14.37
C LEU A 159 -0.54 9.86 -13.85
N THR A 160 0.66 9.70 -14.42
CA THR A 160 1.85 10.49 -14.06
C THR A 160 1.61 11.99 -14.14
N SER A 161 0.81 12.46 -15.10
CA SER A 161 0.47 13.90 -15.22
C SER A 161 -0.40 14.44 -14.08
N LEU A 162 -1.08 13.56 -13.33
CA LEU A 162 -1.93 13.87 -12.18
C LEU A 162 -1.19 13.76 -10.84
N LEU A 163 0.01 13.17 -10.82
CA LEU A 163 0.82 12.99 -9.61
C LEU A 163 1.52 14.29 -9.21
N ASP A 164 2.00 14.34 -7.97
CA ASP A 164 2.70 15.49 -7.42
C ASP A 164 3.95 15.80 -8.26
N LYS A 165 3.98 17.00 -8.86
CA LYS A 165 5.09 17.45 -9.70
C LYS A 165 6.28 17.81 -8.82
N LYS A 166 7.25 16.90 -8.65
CA LYS A 166 8.55 17.13 -8.00
C LYS A 166 8.47 18.17 -6.86
N HIS A 167 7.65 17.90 -5.84
CA HIS A 167 7.64 18.74 -4.66
C HIS A 167 8.60 18.17 -3.61
N PRO A 168 9.45 19.03 -3.01
CA PRO A 168 10.25 18.61 -1.87
C PRO A 168 9.30 18.11 -0.79
N PHE A 169 9.67 16.98 -0.19
CA PHE A 169 8.99 16.36 0.92
C PHE A 169 8.80 17.39 2.04
N MET A 170 7.57 17.87 2.23
CA MET A 170 7.27 18.93 3.20
C MET A 170 6.61 18.29 4.41
N CYS A 171 7.42 17.66 5.25
CA CYS A 171 6.96 17.24 6.56
C CYS A 171 7.07 18.41 7.52
N CYS A 172 5.99 18.64 8.24
CA CYS A 172 5.96 19.55 9.38
C CYS A 172 7.14 19.18 10.30
N LYS A 173 7.87 20.19 10.76
CA LYS A 173 9.04 20.03 11.64
C LYS A 173 8.69 19.56 13.05
N ASP A 174 7.44 19.21 13.29
CA ASP A 174 6.92 18.87 14.59
C ASP A 174 6.93 17.34 14.75
N ASP A 175 7.20 16.88 15.96
CA ASP A 175 7.25 15.45 16.35
C ASP A 175 5.92 14.70 16.11
N ASP A 176 4.87 15.41 15.68
CA ASP A 176 3.56 14.90 15.26
C ASP A 176 3.50 14.56 13.76
N CYS A 177 4.60 14.69 13.03
CA CYS A 177 4.59 14.41 11.60
C CYS A 177 4.72 12.90 11.34
N CYS A 178 3.65 12.37 10.78
CA CYS A 178 3.45 11.03 10.20
C CYS A 178 4.41 10.62 9.06
N CYS A 179 5.50 11.36 8.93
CA CYS A 179 6.57 11.08 8.04
C CYS A 179 7.55 10.24 8.83
N GLY A 180 7.59 8.93 8.58
CA GLY A 180 8.64 8.09 9.13
C GLY A 180 9.99 8.80 9.07
N ASP A 181 10.81 8.62 10.10
CA ASP A 181 12.17 9.18 10.23
C ASP A 181 13.14 8.64 9.15
N THR A 182 12.57 7.98 8.15
CA THR A 182 13.19 7.04 7.27
C THR A 182 13.78 7.74 6.06
N THR A 183 15.00 7.33 5.74
CA THR A 183 15.86 7.49 4.56
C THR A 183 15.16 7.75 3.20
N PHE A 184 13.86 7.46 3.08
CA PHE A 184 13.04 7.58 1.88
C PHE A 184 12.65 9.01 1.47
N ARG A 185 12.78 9.99 2.38
CA ARG A 185 12.51 11.42 2.09
C ARG A 185 13.34 11.93 0.90
N ASN A 186 14.54 11.37 0.75
CA ASN A 186 15.52 11.70 -0.28
C ASN A 186 15.70 10.56 -1.29
N LEU A 187 14.66 9.75 -1.57
CA LEU A 187 14.68 8.83 -2.71
C LEU A 187 14.85 9.62 -4.01
N SER A 188 16.11 9.92 -4.33
CA SER A 188 16.58 10.29 -5.64
C SER A 188 16.88 8.98 -6.33
N PHE A 189 15.87 8.43 -7.00
CA PHE A 189 16.08 7.24 -7.81
C PHE A 189 17.00 7.64 -8.97
N SER A 190 18.24 7.17 -8.94
CA SER A 190 19.21 7.35 -10.04
C SER A 190 18.77 6.59 -11.30
N THR A 191 17.85 5.65 -11.15
CA THR A 191 17.17 4.87 -12.19
C THR A 191 15.66 5.03 -12.03
N ASN A 192 14.88 4.82 -13.10
CA ASN A 192 13.41 4.90 -13.01
C ASN A 192 12.78 3.69 -12.29
N ASN A 193 13.57 2.67 -11.91
CA ASN A 193 13.07 1.39 -11.42
C ASN A 193 13.63 1.02 -10.05
N VAL A 194 12.81 0.36 -9.24
CA VAL A 194 13.13 0.04 -7.84
C VAL A 194 12.74 -1.39 -7.49
N ASN A 195 13.50 -1.98 -6.57
CA ASN A 195 13.07 -3.14 -5.80
C ASN A 195 12.67 -2.65 -4.41
N LEU A 196 11.53 -3.07 -3.87
CA LEU A 196 11.11 -2.69 -2.52
C LEU A 196 10.15 -3.70 -1.90
N THR A 197 9.96 -3.60 -0.58
CA THR A 197 8.77 -4.14 0.09
C THR A 197 7.91 -3.04 0.67
N ALA A 198 6.61 -3.32 0.77
CA ALA A 198 5.65 -2.53 1.50
C ALA A 198 4.69 -3.46 2.23
N GLY A 199 4.94 -3.68 3.52
CA GLY A 199 4.22 -4.71 4.25
C GLY A 199 4.48 -6.10 3.68
N TRP A 200 3.40 -6.79 3.29
CA TRP A 200 3.47 -8.10 2.61
C TRP A 200 3.71 -8.02 1.10
N LEU A 201 3.66 -6.83 0.50
CA LEU A 201 3.95 -6.64 -0.91
C LEU A 201 5.46 -6.61 -1.13
N ALA A 202 5.96 -7.43 -2.04
CA ALA A 202 7.31 -7.33 -2.58
C ALA A 202 7.23 -6.95 -4.07
N LEU A 203 8.04 -5.98 -4.48
CA LEU A 203 8.14 -5.48 -5.85
C LEU A 203 9.58 -5.58 -6.33
N LYS A 204 9.75 -6.01 -7.58
CA LYS A 204 11.02 -6.11 -8.30
C LYS A 204 10.93 -5.33 -9.60
N ASN A 205 11.94 -4.50 -9.88
CA ASN A 205 12.02 -3.71 -11.11
C ASN A 205 10.78 -2.83 -11.36
N ALA A 206 10.12 -2.35 -10.30
CA ALA A 206 8.93 -1.52 -10.43
C ALA A 206 9.31 -0.11 -10.88
N GLU A 207 8.64 0.39 -11.93
CA GLU A 207 8.84 1.75 -12.44
C GLU A 207 8.19 2.77 -11.49
N VAL A 208 8.95 3.78 -11.07
CA VAL A 208 8.44 4.87 -10.23
C VAL A 208 7.75 5.91 -11.10
N LEU A 209 6.42 6.01 -10.98
CA LEU A 209 5.63 7.00 -11.71
C LEU A 209 5.62 8.37 -11.02
N GLY A 210 5.63 8.37 -9.69
CA GLY A 210 5.55 9.61 -8.90
C GLY A 210 4.93 9.35 -7.53
N ARG A 211 4.26 10.36 -6.97
CA ARG A 211 3.68 10.32 -5.63
C ARG A 211 2.35 11.08 -5.53
N VAL A 212 1.61 10.79 -4.48
CA VAL A 212 0.51 11.59 -3.94
C VAL A 212 0.74 11.72 -2.45
N GLY A 213 1.28 12.84 -1.98
CA GLY A 213 1.73 13.00 -0.59
C GLY A 213 2.66 11.87 -0.14
N ASN A 214 2.28 11.16 0.93
CA ASN A 214 3.00 10.03 1.49
C ASN A 214 2.73 8.68 0.78
N VAL A 215 2.09 8.67 -0.39
CA VAL A 215 1.86 7.48 -1.21
C VAL A 215 2.79 7.48 -2.41
N LEU A 216 3.59 6.43 -2.53
CA LEU A 216 4.41 6.15 -3.71
C LEU A 216 3.56 5.44 -4.76
N VAL A 217 3.66 5.89 -6.01
CA VAL A 217 2.93 5.32 -7.14
C VAL A 217 3.90 4.61 -8.08
N LEU A 218 3.70 3.31 -8.23
CA LEU A 218 4.61 2.41 -8.94
C LEU A 218 3.85 1.66 -10.04
N SER A 219 4.50 1.41 -11.17
CA SER A 219 4.02 0.50 -12.19
C SER A 219 4.86 -0.77 -12.19
N ASP A 220 4.18 -1.92 -12.19
CA ASP A 220 4.82 -3.16 -12.62
C ASP A 220 4.84 -3.17 -14.15
N THR A 221 6.03 -3.23 -14.75
CA THR A 221 6.22 -3.23 -16.20
C THR A 221 5.81 -4.54 -16.88
N SER A 222 5.60 -5.61 -16.12
CA SER A 222 5.25 -6.96 -16.62
C SER A 222 3.76 -7.31 -16.47
N SER A 223 3.06 -6.73 -15.49
CA SER A 223 1.72 -7.21 -15.09
C SER A 223 0.59 -6.20 -15.29
N ASN A 224 0.84 -5.04 -15.89
CA ASN A 224 -0.15 -3.94 -16.03
C ASN A 224 -0.82 -3.55 -14.70
N LYS A 225 -0.13 -3.76 -13.58
CA LYS A 225 -0.58 -3.34 -12.26
C LYS A 225 0.05 -1.99 -11.90
N ILE A 226 -0.74 -1.15 -11.25
CA ILE A 226 -0.26 -0.01 -10.50
C ILE A 226 -0.31 -0.36 -9.02
N SER A 227 0.71 0.04 -8.28
CA SER A 227 0.76 -0.07 -6.83
C SER A 227 0.78 1.31 -6.20
N PHE A 228 -0.17 1.57 -5.30
CA PHE A 228 -0.15 2.67 -4.35
C PHE A 228 0.42 2.14 -3.04
N VAL A 229 1.55 2.67 -2.60
CA VAL A 229 2.31 2.18 -1.46
C VAL A 229 2.47 3.29 -0.44
N CYS A 230 2.08 3.04 0.81
CA CYS A 230 2.37 3.93 1.92
C CYS A 230 3.88 3.98 2.17
N LEU A 231 4.47 5.17 2.18
CA LEU A 231 5.92 5.32 2.41
C LEU A 231 6.36 4.76 3.77
N GLU A 232 5.51 4.87 4.79
CA GLU A 232 5.78 4.33 6.13
C GLU A 232 5.81 2.80 6.18
N SER A 233 5.19 2.14 5.21
CA SER A 233 5.13 0.67 5.13
C SER A 233 6.36 0.09 4.43
N ILE A 234 7.25 0.92 3.88
CA ILE A 234 8.40 0.45 3.14
C ILE A 234 9.45 -0.13 4.08
N GLY A 235 9.69 -1.44 3.98
CA GLY A 235 10.65 -2.16 4.82
C GLY A 235 12.08 -2.15 4.26
N PHE A 236 12.23 -2.31 2.94
CA PHE A 236 13.51 -2.20 2.24
C PHE A 236 13.34 -1.58 0.87
N TYR A 237 14.44 -1.05 0.32
CA TYR A 237 14.55 -0.70 -1.09
C TYR A 237 15.96 -0.96 -1.63
N GLY A 238 16.04 -1.20 -2.94
CA GLY A 238 17.29 -1.30 -3.67
C GLY A 238 17.12 -0.81 -5.10
N SER A 239 18.17 -0.24 -5.67
CA SER A 239 18.21 0.11 -7.08
C SER A 239 18.20 -1.16 -7.93
N TYR A 240 17.46 -1.15 -9.04
CA TYR A 240 17.63 -2.18 -10.05
C TYR A 240 18.91 -1.93 -10.84
N TYR A 241 19.95 -2.70 -10.55
CA TYR A 241 21.07 -2.85 -11.46
C TYR A 241 20.66 -3.92 -12.46
N GLY A 242 20.35 -3.53 -13.70
CA GLY A 242 20.15 -4.49 -14.77
C GLY A 242 21.33 -5.47 -14.77
N PHE A 243 21.06 -6.77 -14.93
CA PHE A 243 22.08 -7.81 -15.00
C PHE A 243 23.13 -7.48 -16.06
N GLY A 244 24.15 -6.72 -15.69
CA GLY A 244 25.47 -6.77 -16.29
C GLY A 244 26.17 -7.94 -15.62
N GLY A 245 26.44 -8.99 -16.39
CA GLY A 245 26.92 -10.25 -15.86
C GLY A 245 28.12 -10.11 -14.91
N ALA A 246 27.94 -10.59 -13.69
CA ALA A 246 28.95 -11.30 -12.96
C ALA A 246 28.19 -12.43 -12.27
N TYR A 247 28.41 -13.66 -12.74
CA TYR A 247 28.21 -14.81 -11.88
C TYR A 247 29.29 -14.66 -10.81
N ASP A 248 28.99 -13.94 -9.73
CA ASP A 248 29.69 -14.20 -8.49
C ASP A 248 29.27 -15.62 -8.12
N THR A 249 30.17 -16.56 -8.44
CA THR A 249 30.21 -17.85 -7.80
C THR A 249 30.12 -17.57 -6.31
N PHE A 250 28.97 -17.85 -5.71
CA PHE A 250 28.93 -18.11 -4.29
C PHE A 250 29.89 -19.27 -4.10
N ASP A 251 31.09 -18.99 -3.60
CA ASP A 251 31.95 -20.02 -3.05
C ASP A 251 31.06 -20.79 -2.07
N GLU A 252 30.87 -22.08 -2.36
CA GLU A 252 30.24 -22.99 -1.43
C GLU A 252 30.91 -22.80 -0.06
N PRO A 253 30.14 -22.75 1.04
CA PRO A 253 30.75 -22.73 2.35
C PRO A 253 31.62 -23.99 2.46
N VAL A 254 32.92 -23.79 2.58
CA VAL A 254 33.90 -24.84 2.85
C VAL A 254 33.38 -25.66 4.02
N THR A 255 32.92 -26.87 3.75
CA THR A 255 32.62 -27.85 4.78
C THR A 255 33.88 -28.05 5.61
N PRO A 256 33.83 -27.92 6.95
CA PRO A 256 34.98 -28.26 7.78
C PRO A 256 35.38 -29.70 7.50
N ASP A 257 36.66 -29.91 7.19
CA ASP A 257 37.25 -31.21 6.94
C ASP A 257 36.77 -32.23 7.99
N GLU A 258 36.22 -33.33 7.49
CA GLU A 258 35.90 -34.51 8.26
C GLU A 258 37.14 -34.95 9.07
N PRO A 259 37.05 -35.09 10.40
CA PRO A 259 38.22 -35.48 11.17
C PRO A 259 38.63 -36.90 10.77
N ALA A 260 39.90 -37.03 10.38
CA ALA A 260 40.56 -38.28 10.04
C ALA A 260 40.21 -39.39 11.04
N THR A 261 39.72 -40.51 10.50
CA THR A 261 39.55 -41.78 11.22
C THR A 261 40.85 -42.16 11.91
N LEU A 262 40.83 -42.17 13.24
CA LEU A 262 41.87 -42.79 14.06
C LEU A 262 41.82 -44.31 13.83
N ASP A 263 42.94 -44.87 13.37
CA ASP A 263 43.17 -46.31 13.31
C ASP A 263 42.90 -46.95 14.67
N GLU A 264 41.97 -47.91 14.73
CA GLU A 264 41.85 -48.81 15.88
C GLU A 264 43.05 -49.76 15.94
N PRO A 265 43.62 -50.01 17.13
CA PRO A 265 44.68 -50.99 17.28
C PRO A 265 44.09 -52.41 17.26
N ASN A 266 44.75 -53.29 16.50
CA ASN A 266 44.54 -54.74 16.53
C ASN A 266 44.47 -55.27 17.97
N ILE A 267 43.40 -56.01 18.27
CA ILE A 267 43.33 -56.94 19.40
C ILE A 267 42.96 -58.32 18.85
N GLU A 268 43.96 -59.21 18.96
CA GLU A 268 44.03 -60.68 18.80
C GLU A 268 43.65 -61.34 17.47
#